data_AF-A0A950DMG7-F1
#
_entry.id   AF-A0A950DMG7-F1
#
_cell.length_a   1.000
_cell.length_b   1.000
_cell.length_c   1.000
_cell.angle_alpha   90.00
_cell.angle_beta   90.00
_cell.angle_gamma   90.00
#
_symmetry.space_group_name_H-M   'P 1'
#
loop_
_entity.id
_entity.type
_entity.pdbx_description
1 polymer ?
#
loop_
_entity_poly.entity_id
_entity_poly.type
_entity_poly.pdbx_seq_one_letter_code
_entity_poly.pdbx_strand_id
1 'polypeptide(L)' 'KLYPTWQKWLRDHQPPLLVVWGRYDPSFTVAGAEAYQKDVPQAEIHILDAGHFALDDKSDEIIRLTRAFLDKQQLK' A
#
# COMPACT_ATOMS: atom_id res chain seq x y z
N LYS A 1 -0.65 -8.59 -20.47
CA LYS A 1 -0.01 -8.38 -19.15
C LYS A 1 -0.15 -6.89 -18.81
N LEU A 2 -0.84 -6.52 -17.74
CA LEU A 2 -1.16 -5.10 -17.45
C LEU A 2 -0.19 -4.44 -16.44
N TYR A 3 0.53 -5.23 -15.63
CA TYR A 3 1.47 -4.72 -14.63
C TYR A 3 2.47 -3.67 -15.15
N PRO A 4 3.15 -3.86 -16.30
CA PRO A 4 4.10 -2.85 -16.79
C PRO A 4 3.43 -1.50 -17.11
N THR A 5 2.18 -1.53 -17.59
CA THR A 5 1.40 -0.33 -17.88
C THR A 5 1.05 0.42 -16.60
N TRP A 6 0.61 -0.29 -15.55
CA TRP A 6 0.31 0.32 -14.26
C TRP A 6 1.54 0.87 -13.55
N GLN A 7 2.65 0.12 -13.56
CA GLN A 7 3.93 0.58 -13.01
C GLN A 7 4.43 1.83 -13.73
N LYS A 8 4.29 1.90 -15.06
CA LYS A 8 4.62 3.12 -15.81
C LYS A 8 3.75 4.30 -15.37
N TRP A 9 2.44 4.09 -15.26
CA TRP A 9 1.52 5.14 -14.83
C TRP A 9 1.87 5.67 -13.43
N LEU A 10 2.19 4.78 -12.49
CA LEU A 10 2.65 5.15 -11.14
C LEU A 10 3.92 6.00 -11.17
N ARG A 11 4.92 5.62 -11.97
CA ARG A 11 6.16 6.42 -12.15
C ARG A 11 5.90 7.80 -12.74
N ASP A 12 4.99 7.88 -13.71
CA ASP A 12 4.68 9.12 -14.42
C ASP A 12 3.88 10.10 -13.53
N HIS A 13 2.96 9.61 -12.70
CA HIS A 13 2.00 10.45 -11.96
C HIS A 13 2.31 10.61 -10.48
N GLN A 14 2.98 9.61 -9.88
CA GLN A 14 3.34 9.58 -8.46
C GLN A 14 2.23 10.09 -7.53
N PRO A 15 1.02 9.48 -7.58
CA PRO A 15 -0.06 9.91 -6.71
C PRO A 15 0.32 9.68 -5.24
N PRO A 16 -0.31 10.40 -4.29
CA PRO A 16 -0.29 9.97 -2.91
C PRO A 16 -0.69 8.49 -2.82
N LEU A 17 0.18 7.67 -2.24
CA LEU A 17 0.00 6.22 -2.22
C LEU A 17 0.20 5.67 -0.81
N LEU A 18 -0.83 4.99 -0.30
CA LEU A 18 -0.78 4.18 0.90
C LEU A 18 -0.86 2.70 0.49
N VAL A 19 0.11 1.91 0.94
CA VAL A 19 0.15 0.45 0.77
C VAL A 19 0.09 -0.20 2.13
N VAL A 20 -0.94 -1.00 2.38
CA VAL A 20 -1.08 -1.79 3.62
C VAL A 20 -1.04 -3.28 3.26
N TRP A 21 -0.20 -4.04 3.94
CA TRP A 21 0.14 -5.41 3.55
C TRP A 21 0.18 -6.37 4.74
N GLY A 22 -0.24 -7.62 4.55
CA GLY A 22 -0.07 -8.67 5.55
C GLY A 22 1.29 -9.35 5.45
N ARG A 23 2.05 -9.37 6.56
CA ARG A 23 3.35 -10.06 6.66
C ARG A 23 3.28 -11.54 6.27
N TYR A 24 2.15 -12.18 6.56
CA TYR A 24 1.94 -13.62 6.40
C TYR A 24 1.08 -13.96 5.17
N ASP A 25 0.97 -13.06 4.19
CA ASP A 25 0.27 -13.32 2.94
C ASP A 25 0.93 -14.49 2.17
N PRO A 26 0.21 -15.58 1.90
CA PRO A 26 0.76 -16.73 1.15
C PRO A 26 0.82 -16.49 -0.37
N SER A 27 0.10 -15.48 -0.88
CA SER A 27 -0.01 -15.17 -2.31
C SER A 27 1.07 -14.18 -2.76
N PHE A 28 1.44 -13.25 -1.90
CA PHE A 28 2.40 -12.18 -2.23
C PHE A 28 3.42 -11.94 -1.13
N THR A 29 4.63 -11.54 -1.53
CA THR A 29 5.73 -11.28 -0.59
C THR A 29 5.74 -9.84 -0.11
N VAL A 30 6.31 -9.61 1.08
CA VAL A 30 6.56 -8.25 1.63
C VAL A 30 7.40 -7.39 0.68
N ALA A 31 8.37 -7.99 -0.03
CA ALA A 31 9.16 -7.31 -1.06
C ALA A 31 8.30 -6.76 -2.21
N GLY A 32 7.11 -7.34 -2.46
CA GLY A 32 6.13 -6.83 -3.39
C GLY A 32 5.51 -5.50 -2.93
N ALA A 33 5.24 -5.36 -1.62
CA ALA A 33 4.77 -4.12 -1.03
C ALA A 33 5.84 -3.02 -1.11
N GLU A 34 7.08 -3.35 -0.75
CA GLU A 34 8.21 -2.42 -0.78
C GLU A 34 8.55 -1.97 -2.21
N ALA A 35 8.29 -2.81 -3.21
CA ALA A 35 8.54 -2.48 -4.61
C ALA A 35 7.73 -1.26 -5.10
N TYR A 36 6.60 -0.92 -4.47
CA TYR A 36 5.85 0.29 -4.82
C TYR A 36 6.67 1.57 -4.64
N GLN A 37 7.63 1.60 -3.71
CA GLN A 37 8.51 2.76 -3.52
C GLN A 37 9.50 2.98 -4.69
N LYS A 38 9.72 1.97 -5.54
CA LYS A 38 10.51 2.15 -6.77
C LYS A 38 9.77 3.01 -7.79
N ASP A 39 8.44 2.90 -7.82
CA ASP A 39 7.60 3.64 -8.76
C ASP A 39 7.07 4.94 -8.16
N VAL A 40 6.78 4.96 -6.86
CA VAL A 40 6.30 6.12 -6.10
C VAL A 40 7.16 6.29 -4.84
N PRO A 41 8.26 7.07 -4.88
CA PRO A 41 9.22 7.16 -3.77
C PRO A 41 8.63 7.65 -2.44
N GLN A 42 7.52 8.40 -2.49
CA GLN A 42 6.81 8.92 -1.31
C GLN A 42 5.71 7.98 -0.79
N ALA A 43 5.58 6.77 -1.34
CA ALA A 43 4.56 5.82 -0.90
C ALA A 43 4.77 5.43 0.57
N GLU A 44 3.68 5.47 1.33
CA GLU A 44 3.61 5.02 2.72
C GLU A 44 3.33 3.51 2.74
N ILE A 45 4.29 2.72 3.21
CA ILE A 45 4.20 1.26 3.24
C ILE A 45 4.06 0.80 4.69
N HIS A 46 2.98 0.07 4.98
CA HIS A 46 2.70 -0.48 6.30
C HIS A 46 2.54 -2.00 6.22
N ILE A 47 3.46 -2.72 6.86
CA ILE A 47 3.43 -4.19 6.94
C ILE A 47 2.86 -4.58 8.30
N LEU A 48 1.71 -5.25 8.30
CA LEU A 48 0.98 -5.65 9.48
C LEU A 48 1.17 -7.14 9.77
N ASP A 49 1.08 -7.54 11.03
CA ASP A 49 1.05 -8.95 11.43
C ASP A 49 -0.34 -9.55 11.11
N ALA A 50 -0.58 -9.78 9.82
CA ALA A 50 -1.84 -10.23 9.23
C ALA A 50 -1.59 -11.15 8.02
N GLY A 51 -2.63 -11.89 7.60
CA GLY A 51 -2.62 -12.71 6.40
C GLY A 51 -2.99 -11.93 5.13
N HIS A 52 -3.45 -12.66 4.11
CA HIS A 52 -3.88 -12.07 2.83
C HIS A 52 -5.02 -11.04 2.98
N PHE A 53 -5.95 -11.31 3.91
CA PHE A 53 -7.08 -10.45 4.21
C PHE A 53 -6.75 -9.50 5.36
N ALA A 54 -5.72 -8.66 5.17
CA ALA A 54 -5.24 -7.76 6.22
C ALA A 54 -6.31 -6.78 6.72
N LEU A 55 -7.28 -6.40 5.87
CA LEU A 55 -8.41 -5.57 6.27
C LEU A 55 -9.36 -6.28 7.23
N ASP A 56 -9.61 -7.57 7.03
CA ASP A 56 -10.45 -8.39 7.90
C ASP A 56 -9.73 -8.69 9.22
N ASP A 57 -8.42 -8.98 9.17
CA ASP A 57 -7.60 -9.33 10.34
C ASP A 57 -7.29 -8.12 11.24
N LYS A 58 -7.04 -6.94 10.64
CA LYS A 58 -6.52 -5.73 11.30
C LYS A 58 -7.35 -4.48 10.96
N SER A 59 -8.66 -4.63 10.83
CA SER A 59 -9.60 -3.58 10.41
C SER A 59 -9.38 -2.24 11.11
N ASP A 60 -9.33 -2.21 12.44
CA ASP A 60 -9.14 -0.99 13.23
C ASP A 60 -7.81 -0.30 12.92
N GLU A 61 -6.75 -1.07 12.67
CA GLU A 61 -5.43 -0.53 12.34
C GLU A 61 -5.40 0.04 10.93
N ILE A 62 -5.97 -0.68 9.95
CA ILE A 62 -6.09 -0.17 8.58
C ILE A 62 -6.93 1.12 8.55
N ILE A 63 -8.06 1.17 9.26
CA ILE A 63 -8.90 2.39 9.34
C ILE A 63 -8.11 3.57 9.91
N ARG A 64 -7.31 3.35 10.96
CA ARG A 64 -6.44 4.42 11.52
C ARG A 64 -5.41 4.90 10.50
N LEU A 65 -4.72 3.98 9.82
CA LEU A 65 -3.72 4.31 8.80
C LEU A 65 -4.35 5.07 7.63
N THR A 66 -5.49 4.61 7.12
CA THR A 66 -6.21 5.27 6.03
C THR A 66 -6.65 6.68 6.42
N ARG A 67 -7.22 6.88 7.62
CA ARG A 67 -7.61 8.23 8.09
C ARG A 67 -6.40 9.15 8.22
N ALA A 68 -5.33 8.70 8.87
CA ALA A 68 -4.11 9.49 9.03
C ALA A 68 -3.49 9.88 7.68
N PHE A 69 -3.52 8.96 6.71
CA PHE A 69 -3.08 9.23 5.35
C PHE A 69 -3.95 10.30 4.66
N LEU A 70 -5.27 10.16 4.69
CA LEU A 70 -6.19 11.14 4.08
C LEU A 70 -6.04 12.54 4.70
N ASP A 71 -5.95 12.61 6.04
CA ASP A 71 -5.72 13.87 6.76
C ASP A 71 -4.42 14.54 6.32
N LYS A 72 -3.32 13.76 6.18
CA LYS A 72 -2.02 14.25 5.73
C LYS A 72 -2.06 14.78 4.29
N GLN A 73 -2.82 14.12 3.41
CA GLN A 73 -2.95 14.54 2.02
C GLN A 73 -3.96 15.69 1.84
N GLN A 74 -4.63 16.13 2.91
CA GLN A 74 -5.74 17.10 2.88
C GLN A 74 -6.88 16.65 1.95
N LEU A 75 -7.01 15.34 1.74
CA LEU A 75 -8.06 14.72 0.94
C LEU A 75 -9.23 14.43 1.88
N LYS A 76 -10.22 15.32 1.89
CA LYS A 76 -11.49 15.12 2.62
C LYS A 76 -12.51 14.39 1.76
#